data_AF-A0A6C0AGI6-F1
#
_entry.id   AF-A0A6C0AGI6-F1
#
_cell.length_a   1.000
_cell.length_b   1.000
_cell.length_c   1.000
_cell.angle_alpha   90.00
_cell.angle_beta   90.00
_cell.angle_gamma   90.00
#
_symmetry.space_group_name_H-M   'P 1'
#
loop_
_entity.id
_entity.type
_entity.pdbx_description
1 polymer ?
#
loop_
_entity_poly.entity_id
_entity_poly.type
_entity_poly.pdbx_seq_one_letter_code
_entity_poly.pdbx_strand_id
1 'polypeptide(L)'
;MIYLLNFLINKMDVGIIFHIGLYSVYGFDSVNSAKRRNIMNGSEWYIERLSVNEKTFRPVSGWKETQEFHKKNFNNQNYYDAKLNITKKEIKKWMKTCKNFKYVILTSKHHDGFCLWDTKTTDLKYNILDMFKKYAKKYDLVFGIYYSWLEFGKPFTVKSSHILKKFVFHNCQNYRNLTQNISGWTAMIKNILVKMLIEIFLRFI
;
A
#
# COMPACT_ATOMS: atom_id res chain seq x y z
N MET A 1 7.76 51.58 -9.23
CA MET A 1 8.03 50.66 -8.10
C MET A 1 7.10 49.46 -8.26
N ILE A 2 7.61 48.39 -8.86
CA ILE A 2 6.84 47.21 -9.27
C ILE A 2 6.41 46.46 -8.01
N TYR A 3 5.10 46.34 -7.80
CA TYR A 3 4.53 45.43 -6.82
C TYR A 3 4.87 43.99 -7.23
N LEU A 4 6.03 43.50 -6.80
CA LEU A 4 6.33 42.08 -6.69
C LEU A 4 5.44 41.54 -5.56
N LEU A 5 4.17 41.30 -5.91
CA LEU A 5 3.31 40.39 -5.19
C LEU A 5 4.03 39.04 -5.23
N ASN A 6 4.78 38.74 -4.18
CA ASN A 6 5.16 37.38 -3.84
C ASN A 6 3.85 36.62 -3.68
N PHE A 7 3.39 36.03 -4.78
CA PHE A 7 2.34 35.03 -4.79
C PHE A 7 2.96 33.83 -4.07
N LEU A 8 2.95 33.87 -2.73
CA LEU A 8 2.99 32.69 -1.90
C LEU A 8 1.76 31.89 -2.31
N ILE A 9 1.92 31.04 -3.32
CA ILE A 9 0.91 30.04 -3.67
C ILE A 9 0.88 29.12 -2.45
N ASN A 10 -0.01 29.42 -1.50
CA ASN A 10 -0.31 28.50 -0.41
C ASN A 10 -0.73 27.18 -1.06
N LYS A 11 0.03 26.12 -0.80
CA LYS A 11 -0.32 24.77 -1.26
C LYS A 11 -1.69 24.40 -0.69
N MET A 12 -2.47 23.65 -1.47
CA MET A 12 -3.72 23.08 -0.98
C MET A 12 -3.43 22.16 0.20
N ASP A 13 -4.19 22.25 1.28
CA ASP A 13 -4.11 21.30 2.41
C ASP A 13 -4.66 19.90 2.10
N VAL A 14 -4.61 19.52 0.82
CA VAL A 14 -5.05 18.24 0.26
C VAL A 14 -3.82 17.49 -0.25
N GLY A 15 -3.87 16.16 -0.17
CA GLY A 15 -2.86 15.27 -0.73
C GLY A 15 -3.43 14.27 -1.73
N ILE A 16 -2.53 13.61 -2.45
CA ILE A 16 -2.86 12.56 -3.42
C ILE A 16 -2.21 11.25 -3.02
N ILE A 17 -2.94 10.15 -3.10
CA ILE A 17 -2.40 8.79 -2.99
C ILE A 17 -2.34 8.13 -4.37
N PHE A 18 -1.19 7.55 -4.69
CA PHE A 18 -0.97 6.70 -5.85
C PHE A 18 -1.07 5.24 -5.41
N HIS A 19 -2.19 4.61 -5.75
CA HIS A 19 -2.43 3.20 -5.49
C HIS A 19 -2.05 2.37 -6.72
N ILE A 20 -0.78 1.96 -6.79
CA ILE A 20 -0.15 1.33 -7.96
C ILE A 20 0.42 -0.04 -7.56
N GLY A 21 0.22 -1.04 -8.42
CA GLY A 21 0.77 -2.39 -8.29
C GLY A 21 0.42 -3.24 -9.51
N LEU A 22 0.68 -4.55 -9.46
CA LEU A 22 0.37 -5.43 -10.60
C LEU A 22 -1.12 -5.43 -10.97
N TYR A 23 -2.00 -5.26 -9.97
CA TYR A 23 -3.43 -5.09 -10.17
C TYR A 23 -3.79 -3.90 -11.09
N SER A 24 -2.92 -2.90 -11.23
CA SER A 24 -3.11 -1.78 -12.16
C SER A 24 -3.00 -2.21 -13.63
N VAL A 25 -2.29 -3.31 -13.94
CA VAL A 25 -2.20 -3.87 -15.30
C VAL A 25 -3.52 -4.51 -15.70
N TYR A 26 -4.15 -5.23 -14.78
CA TYR A 26 -5.43 -5.89 -15.01
C TYR A 26 -6.61 -4.93 -14.93
N GLY A 27 -6.57 -3.98 -13.98
CA GLY A 27 -7.44 -2.81 -13.95
C GLY A 27 -8.94 -3.11 -13.84
N PHE A 28 -9.33 -4.24 -13.24
CA PHE A 28 -10.72 -4.69 -13.25
C PHE A 28 -11.31 -4.97 -11.86
N ASP A 29 -12.54 -4.51 -11.68
CA ASP A 29 -13.46 -4.97 -10.67
C ASP A 29 -14.90 -4.92 -11.21
N SER A 30 -15.75 -5.86 -10.81
CA SER A 30 -17.14 -5.92 -11.23
C SER A 30 -17.94 -4.80 -10.56
N VAL A 31 -18.46 -3.84 -11.34
CA VAL A 31 -19.31 -2.73 -10.84
C VAL A 31 -20.56 -3.27 -10.14
N ASN A 32 -21.18 -4.31 -10.68
CA ASN A 32 -22.36 -4.94 -10.09
C ASN A 32 -22.04 -5.57 -8.73
N SER A 33 -20.87 -6.21 -8.63
CA SER A 33 -20.41 -6.76 -7.37
C SER A 33 -20.07 -5.64 -6.39
N ALA A 34 -19.30 -4.63 -6.80
CA ALA A 34 -18.91 -3.49 -5.97
C ALA A 34 -20.10 -2.76 -5.33
N LYS A 35 -21.19 -2.56 -6.08
CA LYS A 35 -22.44 -1.93 -5.58
C LYS A 35 -23.12 -2.70 -4.44
N ARG A 36 -22.88 -4.02 -4.33
CA ARG A 36 -23.55 -4.90 -3.35
C ARG A 36 -22.66 -5.22 -2.14
N ARG A 37 -21.44 -4.71 -2.07
CA ARG A 37 -20.47 -5.03 -1.02
C ARG A 37 -20.58 -4.07 0.15
N ASN A 38 -20.46 -4.62 1.36
CA ASN A 38 -20.23 -3.83 2.58
C ASN A 38 -18.73 -3.55 2.83
N ILE A 39 -17.84 -4.28 2.13
CA ILE A 39 -16.39 -4.10 2.22
C ILE A 39 -15.94 -3.25 1.04
N MET A 40 -15.24 -2.15 1.34
CA MET A 40 -14.66 -1.27 0.33
C MET A 40 -13.35 -1.89 -0.18
N ASN A 41 -13.45 -2.63 -1.29
CA ASN A 41 -12.32 -3.11 -2.07
C ASN A 41 -12.56 -2.89 -3.56
N GLY A 42 -11.49 -2.67 -4.31
CA GLY A 42 -11.50 -2.41 -5.73
C GLY A 42 -10.65 -3.40 -6.52
N SER A 43 -10.05 -2.93 -7.61
CA SER A 43 -9.17 -3.75 -8.45
C SER A 43 -7.91 -4.19 -7.70
N GLU A 44 -7.52 -3.54 -6.61
CA GLU A 44 -6.35 -3.92 -5.80
C GLU A 44 -6.47 -5.26 -5.06
N TRP A 45 -7.66 -5.87 -5.07
CA TRP A 45 -7.94 -7.23 -4.58
C TRP A 45 -7.98 -8.30 -5.69
N TYR A 46 -7.51 -7.97 -6.89
CA TYR A 46 -7.62 -8.84 -8.07
C TYR A 46 -7.07 -10.25 -7.84
N ILE A 47 -5.85 -10.38 -7.28
CA ILE A 47 -5.22 -11.70 -7.04
C ILE A 47 -5.96 -12.54 -6.00
N GLU A 48 -6.53 -11.91 -4.98
CA GLU A 48 -7.35 -12.60 -3.98
C GLU A 48 -8.61 -13.18 -4.65
N ARG A 49 -9.26 -12.39 -5.50
CA ARG A 49 -10.40 -12.85 -6.31
C ARG A 49 -10.02 -13.98 -7.28
N LEU A 50 -8.84 -13.93 -7.88
CA LEU A 50 -8.35 -15.02 -8.73
C LEU A 50 -8.09 -16.31 -7.95
N SER A 51 -7.69 -16.19 -6.69
CA SER A 51 -7.28 -17.33 -5.83
C SER A 51 -8.46 -18.07 -5.19
N VAL A 52 -9.69 -17.55 -5.35
CA VAL A 52 -10.91 -18.20 -4.86
C VAL A 52 -11.19 -19.48 -5.64
N ASN A 53 -11.59 -20.53 -4.91
CA ASN A 53 -12.13 -21.77 -5.47
C ASN A 53 -13.49 -22.10 -4.84
N GLU A 54 -14.17 -23.13 -5.37
CA GLU A 54 -15.51 -23.52 -4.92
C GLU A 54 -15.56 -23.95 -3.44
N LYS A 55 -14.43 -24.37 -2.87
CA LYS A 55 -14.32 -24.79 -1.47
C LYS A 55 -13.94 -23.62 -0.53
N THR A 56 -13.69 -22.42 -1.07
CA THR A 56 -13.33 -21.26 -0.26
C THR A 56 -14.50 -20.86 0.64
N PHE A 57 -14.29 -20.93 1.95
CA PHE A 57 -15.25 -20.44 2.92
C PHE A 57 -15.36 -18.92 2.86
N ARG A 58 -16.57 -18.39 2.59
CA ARG A 58 -16.87 -16.96 2.41
C ARG A 58 -15.99 -16.30 1.33
N PRO A 59 -16.20 -16.64 0.05
CA PRO A 59 -15.37 -16.15 -1.04
C PRO A 59 -15.50 -14.63 -1.20
N VAL A 60 -14.41 -13.97 -1.60
CA VAL A 60 -14.40 -12.53 -1.86
C VAL A 60 -15.37 -12.21 -3.00
N SER A 61 -16.32 -11.32 -2.74
CA SER A 61 -17.31 -10.87 -3.72
C SER A 61 -16.69 -10.43 -5.04
N GLY A 62 -17.29 -10.84 -6.16
CA GLY A 62 -16.84 -10.50 -7.51
C GLY A 62 -15.81 -11.46 -8.10
N TRP A 63 -15.45 -12.53 -7.37
CA TRP A 63 -14.40 -13.46 -7.80
C TRP A 63 -14.69 -14.16 -9.13
N LYS A 64 -15.95 -14.57 -9.36
CA LYS A 64 -16.35 -15.23 -10.62
C LYS A 64 -16.17 -14.30 -11.80
N GLU A 65 -16.67 -13.07 -11.69
CA GLU A 65 -16.53 -12.07 -12.75
C GLU A 65 -15.07 -11.72 -13.01
N THR A 66 -14.24 -11.65 -11.96
CA THR A 66 -12.79 -11.43 -12.10
C THR A 66 -12.12 -12.60 -12.83
N GLN A 67 -12.42 -13.86 -12.48
CA GLN A 67 -11.85 -15.03 -13.14
C GLN A 67 -12.30 -15.14 -14.60
N GLU A 68 -13.57 -14.89 -14.91
CA GLU A 68 -14.08 -14.85 -16.27
C GLU A 68 -13.41 -13.76 -17.12
N PHE A 69 -13.30 -12.55 -16.56
CA PHE A 69 -12.59 -11.45 -17.20
C PHE A 69 -11.12 -11.80 -17.44
N HIS A 70 -10.46 -12.42 -16.46
CA HIS A 70 -9.06 -12.82 -16.55
C HIS A 70 -8.82 -13.87 -17.63
N LYS A 71 -9.67 -14.90 -17.67
CA LYS A 71 -9.65 -15.93 -18.70
C LYS A 71 -9.82 -15.32 -20.09
N LYS A 72 -10.79 -14.44 -20.27
CA LYS A 72 -11.13 -13.85 -21.56
C LYS A 72 -10.05 -12.90 -22.09
N ASN A 73 -9.48 -12.05 -21.24
CA ASN A 73 -8.60 -10.96 -21.68
C ASN A 73 -7.11 -11.28 -21.53
N PHE A 74 -6.76 -12.23 -20.68
CA PHE A 74 -5.37 -12.55 -20.34
C PHE A 74 -5.05 -14.05 -20.45
N ASN A 75 -5.97 -14.85 -20.99
CA ASN A 75 -5.79 -16.29 -21.23
C ASN A 75 -5.27 -17.06 -19.99
N ASN A 76 -5.75 -16.69 -18.79
CA ASN A 76 -5.30 -17.26 -17.52
C ASN A 76 -3.78 -17.15 -17.26
N GLN A 77 -3.12 -16.11 -17.75
CA GLN A 77 -1.71 -15.85 -17.41
C GLN A 77 -1.51 -15.76 -15.90
N ASN A 78 -0.33 -16.13 -15.40
CA ASN A 78 -0.04 -15.94 -13.98
C ASN A 78 -0.12 -14.44 -13.62
N TYR A 79 -0.76 -14.12 -12.49
CA TYR A 79 -0.87 -12.74 -12.00
C TYR A 79 0.48 -12.03 -11.87
N TYR A 80 1.50 -12.76 -11.41
CA TYR A 80 2.84 -12.21 -11.18
C TYR A 80 3.68 -12.07 -12.44
N ASP A 81 3.22 -12.58 -13.59
CA ASP A 81 3.87 -12.36 -14.89
C ASP A 81 3.51 -10.99 -15.50
N ALA A 82 2.55 -10.27 -14.91
CA ALA A 82 2.20 -8.91 -15.32
C ALA A 82 3.41 -7.97 -15.22
N LYS A 83 3.56 -7.10 -16.23
CA LYS A 83 4.66 -6.13 -16.29
C LYS A 83 4.14 -4.72 -16.13
N LEU A 84 4.61 -4.03 -15.10
CA LEU A 84 4.46 -2.59 -15.01
C LEU A 84 5.37 -1.92 -16.03
N ASN A 85 4.81 -0.98 -16.80
CA ASN A 85 5.55 -0.14 -17.71
C ASN A 85 5.36 1.32 -17.30
N ILE A 86 6.05 1.74 -16.23
CA ILE A 86 5.99 3.10 -15.72
C ILE A 86 7.34 3.76 -15.93
N THR A 87 7.37 4.76 -16.81
CA THR A 87 8.58 5.48 -17.16
C THR A 87 8.81 6.67 -16.22
N LYS A 88 10.08 7.07 -16.10
CA LYS A 88 10.48 8.32 -15.44
C LYS A 88 9.75 9.55 -16.00
N LYS A 89 9.45 9.56 -17.30
CA LYS A 89 8.75 10.66 -17.98
C LYS A 89 7.30 10.78 -17.47
N GLU A 90 6.62 9.65 -17.27
CA GLU A 90 5.26 9.61 -16.73
C GLU A 90 5.23 10.04 -15.27
N ILE A 91 6.12 9.51 -14.42
CA ILE A 91 6.22 9.92 -13.01
C ILE A 91 6.46 11.43 -12.91
N LYS A 92 7.37 11.98 -13.72
CA LYS A 92 7.61 13.43 -13.76
C LYS A 92 6.33 14.20 -14.13
N LYS A 93 5.55 13.70 -15.09
CA LYS A 93 4.29 14.33 -15.53
C LYS A 93 3.26 14.30 -14.40
N TRP A 94 3.04 13.16 -13.75
CA TRP A 94 2.11 13.03 -12.62
C TRP A 94 2.49 13.94 -11.46
N MET A 95 3.76 13.93 -11.07
CA MET A 95 4.27 14.76 -9.98
C MET A 95 4.19 16.25 -10.28
N LYS A 96 4.37 16.64 -11.56
CA LYS A 96 4.14 18.04 -12.00
C LYS A 96 2.67 18.44 -11.84
N THR A 97 1.73 17.54 -12.14
CA THR A 97 0.29 17.78 -11.91
C THR A 97 0.00 17.96 -10.42
N CYS A 98 0.71 17.24 -9.55
CA CYS A 98 0.54 17.33 -8.11
C CYS A 98 1.18 18.56 -7.44
N LYS A 99 1.87 19.46 -8.17
CA LYS A 99 2.72 20.52 -7.56
C LYS A 99 2.00 21.45 -6.58
N ASN A 100 0.69 21.63 -6.73
CA ASN A 100 -0.13 22.51 -5.88
C ASN A 100 -0.72 21.78 -4.65
N PHE A 101 -0.57 20.46 -4.54
CA PHE A 101 -0.95 19.68 -3.36
C PHE A 101 0.12 19.79 -2.28
N LYS A 102 -0.24 19.47 -1.03
CA LYS A 102 0.70 19.47 0.10
C LYS A 102 1.56 18.22 0.14
N TYR A 103 0.96 17.06 -0.09
CA TYR A 103 1.66 15.78 0.01
C TYR A 103 1.21 14.76 -1.04
N VAL A 104 2.11 13.83 -1.32
CA VAL A 104 1.86 12.65 -2.15
C VAL A 104 2.23 11.38 -1.39
N ILE A 105 1.42 10.33 -1.51
CA ILE A 105 1.66 9.02 -0.90
C ILE A 105 1.75 7.99 -2.02
N LEU A 106 2.78 7.14 -2.01
CA LEU A 106 2.88 5.99 -2.92
C LEU A 106 2.63 4.69 -2.15
N THR A 107 1.83 3.77 -2.69
CA THR A 107 1.72 2.40 -2.18
C THR A 107 3.02 1.64 -2.41
N SER A 108 3.92 1.63 -1.42
CA SER A 108 5.19 0.92 -1.54
C SER A 108 4.97 -0.59 -1.61
N LYS A 109 4.10 -1.15 -0.76
CA LYS A 109 3.62 -2.54 -0.82
C LYS A 109 2.11 -2.60 -0.61
N HIS A 110 1.39 -3.38 -1.41
CA HIS A 110 -0.03 -3.68 -1.18
C HIS A 110 -0.22 -5.13 -0.66
N HIS A 111 -1.47 -5.58 -0.56
CA HIS A 111 -1.84 -6.91 -0.10
C HIS A 111 -1.34 -8.04 -1.03
N ASP A 112 -1.00 -7.75 -2.28
CA ASP A 112 -0.42 -8.73 -3.22
C ASP A 112 1.09 -8.96 -2.99
N GLY A 113 1.72 -8.25 -2.06
CA GLY A 113 3.13 -8.42 -1.73
C GLY A 113 4.12 -7.78 -2.72
N PHE A 114 3.64 -7.21 -3.82
CA PHE A 114 4.48 -6.58 -4.82
C PHE A 114 5.07 -5.25 -4.32
N CYS A 115 6.38 -5.09 -4.44
CA CYS A 115 7.13 -3.98 -3.84
C CYS A 115 7.56 -2.93 -4.89
N LEU A 116 7.18 -1.66 -4.71
CA LEU A 116 7.56 -0.57 -5.63
C LEU A 116 8.94 0.07 -5.33
N TRP A 117 9.79 -0.63 -4.59
CA TRP A 117 11.15 -0.23 -4.25
C TRP A 117 12.12 -1.41 -4.40
N ASP A 118 13.41 -1.12 -4.43
CA ASP A 118 14.45 -2.15 -4.53
C ASP A 118 14.68 -2.88 -3.19
N THR A 119 13.77 -3.78 -2.83
CA THR A 119 13.91 -4.64 -1.65
C THR A 119 14.87 -5.81 -1.90
N LYS A 120 15.51 -6.30 -0.81
CA LYS A 120 16.30 -7.54 -0.82
C LYS A 120 15.51 -8.76 -0.35
N THR A 121 14.25 -8.59 0.05
CA THR A 121 13.44 -9.65 0.68
C THR A 121 12.62 -10.47 -0.31
N THR A 122 12.48 -10.01 -1.56
CA THR A 122 11.74 -10.69 -2.62
C THR A 122 12.14 -10.15 -4.00
N ASP A 123 11.99 -10.98 -5.02
CA ASP A 123 12.14 -10.60 -6.42
C ASP A 123 10.86 -9.99 -7.03
N LEU A 124 9.74 -10.02 -6.30
CA LEU A 124 8.48 -9.37 -6.69
C LEU A 124 8.56 -7.86 -6.45
N LYS A 125 9.33 -7.17 -7.29
CA LYS A 125 9.64 -5.75 -7.11
C LYS A 125 9.76 -4.95 -8.40
N TYR A 126 9.51 -3.64 -8.31
CA TYR A 126 9.66 -2.67 -9.39
C TYR A 126 10.06 -1.30 -8.85
N ASN A 127 11.34 -0.92 -9.01
CA ASN A 127 11.88 0.25 -8.34
C ASN A 127 11.44 1.59 -8.98
N ILE A 128 10.40 2.21 -8.43
CA ILE A 128 9.97 3.56 -8.80
C ILE A 128 9.87 4.54 -7.63
N LEU A 129 9.93 4.05 -6.39
CA LEU A 129 9.83 4.86 -5.18
C LEU A 129 10.86 6.00 -5.17
N ASP A 130 12.11 5.73 -5.52
CA ASP A 130 13.17 6.75 -5.55
C ASP A 130 12.86 7.88 -6.55
N MET A 131 12.23 7.56 -7.67
CA MET A 131 11.81 8.55 -8.65
C MET A 131 10.66 9.41 -8.12
N PHE A 132 9.67 8.80 -7.46
CA PHE A 132 8.60 9.53 -6.79
C PHE A 132 9.16 10.47 -5.72
N LYS A 133 10.03 9.98 -4.84
CA LYS A 133 10.70 10.79 -3.81
C LYS A 133 11.49 11.96 -4.41
N LYS A 134 12.26 11.70 -5.47
CA LYS A 134 13.03 12.73 -6.19
C LYS A 134 12.14 13.82 -6.76
N TYR A 135 11.04 13.45 -7.43
CA TYR A 135 10.13 14.43 -8.03
C TYR A 135 9.24 15.11 -7.00
N ALA A 136 8.90 14.46 -5.88
CA ALA A 136 8.22 15.09 -4.76
C ALA A 136 9.07 16.24 -4.22
N LYS A 137 10.34 15.97 -3.89
CA LYS A 137 11.30 17.00 -3.47
C LYS A 137 11.44 18.13 -4.50
N LYS A 138 11.50 17.79 -5.80
CA LYS A 138 11.60 18.79 -6.88
C LYS A 138 10.40 19.76 -6.92
N TYR A 139 9.20 19.28 -6.60
CA TYR A 139 7.98 20.08 -6.62
C TYR A 139 7.52 20.51 -5.22
N ASP A 140 8.44 20.46 -4.24
CA ASP A 140 8.22 20.86 -2.86
C ASP A 140 7.08 20.08 -2.15
N LEU A 141 6.82 18.84 -2.59
CA LEU A 141 5.77 17.98 -2.04
C LEU A 141 6.31 17.19 -0.86
N VAL A 142 5.53 17.11 0.23
CA VAL A 142 5.80 16.13 1.29
C VAL A 142 5.56 14.72 0.73
N PHE A 143 6.55 13.85 0.84
CA PHE A 143 6.47 12.48 0.32
C PHE A 143 6.20 11.49 1.45
N GLY A 144 5.16 10.68 1.30
CA GLY A 144 4.83 9.57 2.19
C GLY A 144 4.75 8.24 1.44
N ILE A 145 4.70 7.16 2.21
CA ILE A 145 4.51 5.81 1.70
C ILE A 145 3.35 5.12 2.43
N TYR A 146 2.61 4.30 1.70
CA TYR A 146 1.67 3.33 2.25
C TYR A 146 2.30 1.94 2.21
N TYR A 147 2.19 1.18 3.30
CA TYR A 147 2.70 -0.18 3.40
C TYR A 147 1.65 -1.13 3.97
N SER A 148 1.31 -2.17 3.22
CA SER A 148 0.42 -3.24 3.68
C SER A 148 1.15 -4.29 4.50
N TRP A 149 0.71 -4.47 5.75
CA TRP A 149 1.13 -5.59 6.60
C TRP A 149 0.53 -6.92 6.18
N LEU A 150 -0.71 -6.89 5.71
CA LEU A 150 -1.39 -8.05 5.16
C LEU A 150 -0.74 -8.44 3.83
N GLU A 151 -0.66 -9.74 3.60
CA GLU A 151 -0.26 -10.30 2.31
C GLU A 151 -1.13 -11.52 2.00
N PHE A 152 -1.82 -11.50 0.86
CA PHE A 152 -2.72 -12.56 0.43
C PHE A 152 -1.95 -13.88 0.27
N GLY A 153 -2.61 -14.99 0.60
CA GLY A 153 -2.01 -16.33 0.55
C GLY A 153 -0.92 -16.60 1.58
N LYS A 154 -0.46 -15.60 2.35
CA LYS A 154 0.46 -15.80 3.47
C LYS A 154 -0.33 -15.77 4.77
N PRO A 155 -0.18 -16.78 5.64
CA PRO A 155 -0.75 -16.69 6.98
C PRO A 155 -0.17 -15.44 7.62
N PHE A 156 -1.03 -14.66 8.28
CA PHE A 156 -0.57 -13.65 9.21
C PHE A 156 0.10 -14.40 10.37
N THR A 157 1.35 -14.81 10.18
CA THR A 157 2.01 -15.74 11.08
C THR A 157 2.35 -14.97 12.34
N VAL A 158 1.64 -15.34 13.39
CA VAL A 158 1.88 -14.95 14.78
C VAL A 158 3.24 -15.51 15.29
N LYS A 159 4.16 -15.96 14.41
CA LYS A 159 5.57 -16.26 14.72
C LYS A 159 6.46 -15.01 14.69
N SER A 160 6.16 -14.00 13.87
CA SER A 160 6.57 -12.61 14.15
C SER A 160 5.91 -12.11 15.44
N SER A 161 4.83 -12.77 15.86
CA SER A 161 4.27 -12.65 17.19
C SER A 161 4.84 -13.56 18.29
N HIS A 162 5.80 -14.47 18.08
CA HIS A 162 6.41 -15.17 19.22
C HIS A 162 7.40 -14.24 19.95
N ILE A 163 8.11 -13.39 19.20
CA ILE A 163 8.82 -12.22 19.72
C ILE A 163 7.84 -11.28 20.44
N LEU A 164 6.67 -11.05 19.85
CA LEU A 164 5.63 -10.15 20.33
C LEU A 164 4.89 -10.74 21.55
N LYS A 165 4.69 -12.06 21.66
CA LYS A 165 4.07 -12.74 22.81
C LYS A 165 5.06 -12.89 23.97
N LYS A 166 6.33 -13.21 23.70
CA LYS A 166 7.36 -13.32 24.74
C LYS A 166 7.72 -11.95 25.34
N PHE A 167 7.64 -10.87 24.57
CA PHE A 167 7.80 -9.50 25.09
C PHE A 167 6.51 -8.90 25.69
N VAL A 168 5.33 -9.18 25.11
CA VAL A 168 4.06 -8.56 25.58
C VAL A 168 3.44 -9.30 26.74
N PHE A 169 3.51 -10.64 26.82
CA PHE A 169 2.81 -11.40 27.88
C PHE A 169 3.64 -11.71 29.12
N HIS A 170 4.98 -11.66 29.07
CA HIS A 170 5.79 -11.90 30.27
C HIS A 170 5.71 -10.75 31.29
N ASN A 171 5.25 -9.56 30.87
CA ASN A 171 4.97 -8.42 31.74
C ASN A 171 3.46 -8.21 32.00
N CYS A 172 2.60 -9.13 31.55
CA CYS A 172 1.15 -8.93 31.53
C CYS A 172 0.38 -9.86 32.49
N GLN A 173 0.96 -10.23 33.62
CA GLN A 173 0.19 -10.91 34.68
C GLN A 173 -0.60 -9.94 35.59
N ASN A 174 -0.39 -8.62 35.48
CA ASN A 174 -0.99 -7.65 36.41
C ASN A 174 -2.03 -6.69 35.82
N TYR A 175 -2.60 -6.94 34.63
CA TYR A 175 -3.48 -5.95 34.00
C TYR A 175 -4.85 -6.48 33.58
N ARG A 176 -5.65 -6.83 34.58
CA ARG A 176 -7.12 -6.92 34.45
C ARG A 176 -7.83 -5.55 34.56
N ASN A 177 -7.11 -4.47 34.91
CA ASN A 177 -7.70 -3.16 35.23
C ASN A 177 -7.30 -2.00 34.30
N LEU A 178 -6.73 -2.24 33.11
CA LEU A 178 -6.24 -1.16 32.22
C LEU A 178 -7.09 -0.87 30.98
N THR A 179 -8.39 -1.16 31.01
CA THR A 179 -9.34 -0.70 29.97
C THR A 179 -9.61 0.81 30.00
N GLN A 180 -8.91 1.59 30.84
CA GLN A 180 -9.15 3.02 31.01
C GLN A 180 -7.99 3.95 30.60
N ASN A 181 -6.88 3.49 30.02
CA ASN A 181 -5.82 4.42 29.59
C ASN A 181 -5.23 4.10 28.20
N ILE A 182 -5.54 5.01 27.26
CA ILE A 182 -5.17 5.00 25.82
C ILE A 182 -3.65 5.14 25.58
N SER A 183 -2.85 5.39 26.62
CA SER A 183 -1.40 5.62 26.51
C SER A 183 -0.57 4.35 26.20
N GLY A 184 -1.02 3.15 26.61
CA GLY A 184 -0.24 1.90 26.44
C GLY A 184 -0.17 1.36 25.00
N TRP A 185 -1.22 1.57 24.20
CA TRP A 185 -1.27 1.12 22.80
C TRP A 185 -0.26 1.86 21.91
N THR A 186 0.08 3.10 22.26
CA THR A 186 0.98 3.94 21.47
C THR A 186 2.44 3.46 21.51
N ALA A 187 2.89 2.86 22.61
CA ALA A 187 4.28 2.40 22.77
C ALA A 187 4.56 1.09 21.99
N MET A 188 3.60 0.18 21.95
CA MET A 188 3.72 -1.10 21.23
C MET A 188 3.70 -0.89 19.71
N ILE A 189 2.78 -0.07 19.21
CA ILE A 189 2.73 0.34 17.80
C ILE A 189 3.99 1.14 17.45
N LYS A 190 4.47 2.03 18.34
CA LYS A 190 5.75 2.74 18.15
C LYS A 190 6.93 1.79 17.99
N ASN A 191 7.10 0.74 18.79
CA ASN A 191 8.29 -0.13 18.67
C ASN A 191 8.31 -0.99 17.40
N ILE A 192 7.14 -1.45 16.95
CA ILE A 192 6.98 -2.21 15.70
C ILE A 192 7.15 -1.29 14.50
N LEU A 193 6.52 -0.11 14.53
CA LEU A 193 6.76 0.94 13.56
C LEU A 193 8.23 1.34 13.56
N VAL A 194 8.89 1.51 14.70
CA VAL A 194 10.29 1.95 14.79
C VAL A 194 11.23 0.91 14.19
N LYS A 195 11.05 -0.40 14.41
CA LYS A 195 11.92 -1.42 13.77
C LYS A 195 11.71 -1.52 12.26
N MET A 196 10.47 -1.36 11.78
CA MET A 196 10.20 -1.35 10.34
C MET A 196 10.57 -0.02 9.68
N LEU A 197 10.34 1.09 10.37
CA LEU A 197 10.90 2.39 10.05
C LEU A 197 12.40 2.28 10.07
N ILE A 198 13.08 1.50 10.92
CA ILE A 198 14.54 1.33 10.86
C ILE A 198 14.96 0.59 9.58
N GLU A 199 14.27 -0.48 9.15
CA GLU A 199 14.59 -1.12 7.86
C GLU A 199 14.26 -0.23 6.64
N ILE A 200 13.22 0.61 6.76
CA ILE A 200 12.78 1.57 5.73
C ILE A 200 13.51 2.92 5.83
N PHE A 201 14.06 3.34 6.97
CA PHE A 201 14.68 4.64 7.24
C PHE A 201 16.20 4.54 7.19
N LEU A 202 16.82 3.45 7.69
CA LEU A 202 18.28 3.27 7.59
C LEU A 202 18.76 3.17 6.14
N ARG A 203 17.85 3.10 5.16
CA ARG A 203 18.17 3.13 3.73
C ARG A 203 17.60 4.33 2.96
N PHE A 204 16.70 5.11 3.55
CA PHE A 204 15.98 6.17 2.83
C PHE A 204 16.03 7.56 3.50
N ILE A 205 16.88 7.79 4.49
CA ILE A 205 17.46 9.12 4.82
C ILE A 205 18.97 8.98 4.72
#